data_AF-K2FFQ1-F1
#
_entry.id   AF-K2FFQ1-F1
#
_cell.length_a   1.000
_cell.length_b   1.000
_cell.length_c   1.000
_cell.angle_alpha   90.00
_cell.angle_beta   90.00
_cell.angle_gamma   90.00
#
_symmetry.space_group_name_H-M   'P 1'
#
loop_
_entity.id
_entity.type
_entity.pdbx_description
1 polymer ?
#
loop_
_entity_poly.entity_id
_entity_poly.type
_entity_poly.pdbx_seq_one_letter_code
_entity_poly.pdbx_strand_id
1 'polypeptide(L)'
;MLTQNLLSQERKIKLRWFVTLSTMPLLGVLTAFGLVPQSDLGLASTKVAIEQIALPKTVPNVNAIASFWRNERVQRGDTVDELLRRLNVEDAAASAYLRTAGEAESFRKLAVGREVQAETNVAGGLITLRYPGDDGAQTV
;
A
#
# COMPACT_ATOMS: atom_id res chain seq x y z
N MET A 1 -96.67 13.50 19.43
CA MET A 1 -95.75 13.08 20.52
C MET A 1 -94.76 12.09 19.92
N LEU A 2 -93.46 12.40 19.94
CA LEU A 2 -92.40 11.53 19.39
C LEU A 2 -91.79 10.69 20.52
N THR A 3 -91.94 9.37 20.42
CA THR A 3 -91.31 8.37 21.29
C THR A 3 -89.81 8.32 20.97
N GLN A 4 -88.98 8.96 21.80
CA GLN A 4 -87.53 8.90 21.67
C GLN A 4 -87.01 7.56 22.22
N ASN A 5 -86.26 6.85 21.39
CA ASN A 5 -85.78 5.50 21.64
C ASN A 5 -84.50 5.54 22.50
N LEU A 6 -84.67 5.68 23.82
CA LEU A 6 -83.61 5.84 24.83
C LEU A 6 -82.54 4.73 24.79
N LEU A 7 -82.93 3.51 24.42
CA LEU A 7 -82.03 2.35 24.29
C LEU A 7 -80.96 2.55 23.20
N SER A 8 -81.28 3.29 22.13
CA SER A 8 -80.34 3.57 21.04
C SER A 8 -79.31 4.63 21.45
N GLN A 9 -79.68 5.54 22.36
CA GLN A 9 -78.82 6.61 22.86
C GLN A 9 -77.75 6.09 23.83
N GLU A 10 -78.11 5.19 24.75
CA GLU A 10 -77.15 4.55 25.65
C GLU A 10 -76.11 3.71 24.90
N ARG A 11 -76.56 2.96 23.88
CA ARG A 11 -75.66 2.15 23.05
C ARG A 11 -74.65 3.02 22.30
N LYS A 12 -75.07 4.19 21.81
CA LYS A 12 -74.18 5.16 21.12
C LYS A 12 -73.17 5.79 22.08
N ILE A 13 -73.55 6.06 23.34
CA ILE A 13 -72.64 6.61 24.35
C ILE A 13 -71.58 5.58 24.77
N LYS A 14 -71.99 4.34 25.05
CA LYS A 14 -71.05 3.26 25.39
C LYS A 14 -70.09 2.99 24.23
N LEU A 15 -70.59 2.97 22.99
CA LEU A 15 -69.76 2.75 21.80
C LEU A 15 -68.72 3.86 21.60
N ARG A 16 -69.11 5.13 21.75
CA ARG A 16 -68.17 6.26 21.67
C ARG A 16 -67.08 6.16 22.73
N TRP A 17 -67.43 5.75 23.95
CA TRP A 17 -66.46 5.57 25.04
C TRP A 17 -65.46 4.45 24.76
N PHE A 18 -65.92 3.31 24.21
CA PHE A 18 -65.03 2.23 23.77
C PHE A 18 -64.11 2.64 22.62
N VAL A 19 -64.60 3.43 21.66
CA VAL A 19 -63.77 3.97 20.58
C VAL A 19 -62.67 4.88 21.14
N THR A 20 -63.01 5.81 22.02
CA THR A 20 -62.02 6.71 22.64
C THR A 20 -60.98 5.93 23.45
N LEU A 21 -61.43 4.96 24.26
CA LEU A 21 -60.55 4.10 25.07
C LEU A 21 -59.60 3.28 24.18
N SER A 22 -60.08 2.79 23.03
CA SER A 22 -59.29 2.00 22.09
C SER A 22 -58.28 2.83 21.29
N THR A 23 -58.56 4.11 21.01
CA THR A 23 -57.65 4.97 20.24
C THR A 23 -56.54 5.60 21.09
N MET A 24 -56.73 5.67 22.41
CA MET A 24 -55.75 6.25 23.34
C MET A 24 -54.36 5.58 23.31
N PRO A 25 -54.21 4.24 23.29
CA PRO A 25 -52.89 3.61 23.21
C PRO A 25 -52.20 3.78 21.84
N LEU A 26 -52.94 4.03 20.75
CA LEU A 26 -52.35 4.25 19.43
C LEU A 26 -51.59 5.58 19.31
N LEU A 27 -51.86 6.55 20.18
CA LEU A 27 -51.20 7.87 20.16
C LEU A 27 -49.84 7.90 20.89
N GLY A 28 -49.42 6.80 21.52
CA GLY A 28 -48.21 6.75 22.36
C GLY A 28 -46.85 6.63 21.65
N VAL A 29 -46.81 6.50 20.32
CA VAL A 29 -45.59 6.05 19.59
C VAL A 29 -44.74 7.18 18.98
N LEU A 30 -45.09 8.46 19.19
CA LEU A 30 -44.54 9.58 18.40
C LEU A 30 -43.20 10.20 18.84
N THR A 31 -42.46 9.66 19.82
CA THR A 31 -41.24 10.33 20.35
C THR A 31 -39.91 9.61 20.13
N ALA A 32 -39.87 8.46 19.44
CA ALA A 32 -38.67 7.62 19.39
C ALA A 32 -37.63 7.98 18.31
N PHE A 33 -37.90 8.95 17.44
CA PHE A 33 -36.86 9.57 16.60
C PHE A 33 -36.46 10.89 17.31
N GLY A 34 -35.35 10.97 18.03
CA GLY A 34 -33.99 10.64 17.59
C GLY A 34 -33.14 11.91 17.51
N LEU A 35 -33.30 12.83 18.45
CA LEU A 35 -32.42 13.99 18.63
C LEU A 35 -31.30 13.57 19.58
N VAL A 36 -30.34 12.77 19.10
CA VAL A 36 -29.07 12.63 19.82
C VAL A 36 -28.25 13.88 19.47
N PRO A 37 -27.97 14.78 20.44
CA PRO A 37 -27.00 15.85 20.21
C PRO A 37 -25.66 15.19 19.90
N GLN A 38 -25.13 15.39 18.68
CA GLN A 38 -23.78 14.93 18.33
C GLN A 38 -22.68 15.55 19.22
N SER A 39 -23.04 16.51 20.07
CA SER A 39 -22.15 17.21 20.99
C SER A 39 -21.67 16.38 22.19
N ASP A 40 -22.20 15.17 22.42
CA ASP A 40 -21.90 14.37 23.63
C ASP A 40 -21.40 12.95 23.35
N LEU A 41 -20.86 12.70 22.15
CA LEU A 41 -20.38 11.35 21.78
C LEU A 41 -19.09 10.91 22.49
N GLY A 42 -18.56 11.66 23.48
CA GLY A 42 -17.33 11.29 24.20
C GLY A 42 -16.09 11.09 23.31
N LEU A 43 -16.21 11.42 22.02
CA LEU A 43 -15.12 11.42 21.06
C LEU A 43 -14.26 12.60 21.44
N ALA A 44 -13.24 12.32 22.27
CA ALA A 44 -12.25 13.28 22.70
C ALA A 44 -11.89 14.18 21.52
N SER A 45 -12.13 15.49 21.68
CA SER A 45 -11.85 16.51 20.69
C SER A 45 -10.49 16.21 20.06
N THR A 46 -10.51 15.78 18.81
CA THR A 46 -9.31 15.25 18.14
C THR A 46 -8.34 16.42 17.98
N LYS A 47 -7.35 16.48 18.86
CA LYS A 47 -6.27 17.47 18.76
C LYS A 47 -5.29 16.99 17.71
N VAL A 48 -5.24 17.70 16.59
CA VAL A 48 -4.20 17.52 15.57
C VAL A 48 -2.90 18.12 16.12
N ALA A 49 -1.93 17.27 16.45
CA ALA A 49 -0.58 17.69 16.79
C ALA A 49 0.29 17.63 15.52
N ILE A 50 0.85 18.77 15.12
CA ILE A 50 1.79 18.86 13.99
C ILE A 50 3.19 18.97 14.61
N GLU A 51 4.00 17.93 14.43
CA GLU A 51 5.39 17.89 14.88
C GLU A 51 6.32 17.95 13.67
N GLN A 52 7.34 18.79 13.74
CA GLN A 52 8.30 18.98 12.68
C GLN A 52 9.49 18.03 12.89
N ILE A 53 9.55 16.96 12.11
CA ILE A 53 10.64 15.98 12.17
C ILE A 53 11.88 16.58 11.52
N ALA A 54 12.94 16.79 12.30
CA ALA A 54 14.22 17.25 11.76
C ALA A 54 14.85 16.14 10.90
N LEU A 55 15.26 16.48 9.68
CA LEU A 55 16.02 15.55 8.85
C LEU A 55 17.39 15.31 9.48
N PRO A 56 17.88 14.05 9.46
CA PRO A 56 19.25 13.76 9.89
C PRO A 56 20.23 14.58 9.04
N LYS A 57 21.21 15.20 9.69
CA LYS A 57 22.29 15.92 9.00
C LYS A 57 23.18 14.90 8.32
N THR A 58 23.03 14.75 7.00
CA THR A 58 23.94 13.94 6.18
C THR A 58 25.29 14.65 6.14
N VAL A 59 26.27 14.15 6.89
CA VAL A 59 27.64 14.62 6.75
C VAL A 59 28.15 14.06 5.42
N PRO A 60 28.56 14.89 4.45
CA PRO A 60 29.16 14.38 3.22
C PRO A 60 30.40 13.58 3.60
N ASN A 61 30.39 12.28 3.29
CA ASN A 61 31.53 11.43 3.52
C ASN A 61 32.61 11.78 2.48
N VAL A 62 33.49 12.70 2.83
CA VAL A 62 34.57 13.22 1.96
C VAL A 62 35.56 12.12 1.54
N ASN A 63 35.56 10.98 2.23
CA ASN A 63 36.41 9.82 1.94
C ASN A 63 35.64 8.60 1.41
N ALA A 64 34.35 8.72 1.08
CA ALA A 64 33.63 7.61 0.46
C ALA A 64 34.18 7.41 -0.97
N ILE A 65 34.82 6.27 -1.19
CA ILE A 65 35.04 5.76 -2.55
C ILE A 65 33.66 5.64 -3.18
N ALA A 66 33.33 6.55 -4.10
CA ALA A 66 32.02 6.54 -4.74
C ALA A 66 31.93 5.30 -5.63
N SER A 67 31.05 4.38 -5.24
CA SER A 67 30.63 3.25 -6.07
C SER A 67 29.20 3.47 -6.55
N PHE A 68 28.94 2.99 -7.77
CA PHE A 68 27.66 3.13 -8.43
C PHE A 68 27.12 1.76 -8.77
N TRP A 69 25.87 1.53 -8.44
CA TRP A 69 25.15 0.31 -8.76
C TRP A 69 24.35 0.51 -10.05
N ARG A 70 24.51 -0.42 -10.99
CA ARG A 70 23.73 -0.46 -12.24
C ARG A 70 23.14 -1.85 -12.42
N ASN A 71 21.89 -1.89 -12.85
CA ASN A 71 21.14 -3.11 -13.03
C ASN A 71 20.67 -3.18 -14.48
N GLU A 72 20.91 -4.30 -15.12
CA GLU A 72 20.56 -4.50 -16.51
C GLU A 72 20.06 -5.93 -16.73
N ARG A 73 19.22 -6.14 -17.75
CA ARG A 73 18.75 -7.48 -18.14
C ARG A 73 19.52 -8.00 -19.34
N VAL A 74 19.86 -9.28 -19.30
CA VAL A 74 20.42 -10.01 -20.45
C VAL A 74 19.42 -10.01 -21.60
N GLN A 75 19.82 -9.52 -22.76
CA GLN A 75 19.01 -9.54 -23.97
C GLN A 75 19.42 -10.70 -24.90
N ARG A 76 18.55 -11.02 -25.85
CA ARG A 76 18.83 -12.08 -26.83
C ARG A 76 19.97 -11.64 -27.74
N GLY A 77 21.03 -12.44 -27.79
CA GLY A 77 22.22 -12.14 -28.60
C GLY A 77 23.23 -11.23 -27.91
N ASP A 78 23.00 -10.85 -26.65
CA ASP A 78 24.01 -10.14 -25.86
C ASP A 78 25.28 -10.98 -25.74
N THR A 79 26.41 -10.30 -25.91
CA THR A 79 27.72 -10.82 -25.53
C THR A 79 28.10 -10.31 -24.14
N VAL A 80 29.13 -10.91 -23.54
CA VAL A 80 29.71 -10.41 -22.27
C VAL A 80 30.06 -8.92 -22.39
N ASP A 81 30.67 -8.51 -23.51
CA ASP A 81 31.04 -7.13 -23.78
C ASP A 81 29.85 -6.18 -23.91
N GLU A 82 28.84 -6.60 -24.66
CA GLU A 82 27.64 -5.79 -24.89
C GLU A 82 26.90 -5.53 -23.57
N LEU A 83 26.78 -6.57 -22.75
CA LEU A 83 26.15 -6.48 -21.43
C LEU A 83 26.96 -5.59 -20.48
N LEU A 84 28.27 -5.76 -20.40
CA LEU A 84 29.15 -4.92 -19.58
C LEU A 84 29.10 -3.45 -20.02
N ARG A 85 29.07 -3.20 -21.34
CA ARG A 85 28.92 -1.85 -21.90
C ARG A 85 27.60 -1.21 -21.47
N ARG A 86 26.48 -1.96 -21.49
CA ARG A 86 25.18 -1.46 -21.01
C ARG A 86 25.16 -1.23 -19.50
N LEU A 87 25.90 -2.04 -18.74
CA LEU A 87 26.16 -1.83 -17.32
C LEU A 87 27.14 -0.69 -17.04
N ASN A 88 27.64 0.02 -18.07
CA ASN A 88 28.60 1.11 -17.97
C ASN A 88 29.91 0.70 -17.27
N VAL A 89 30.35 -0.54 -17.53
CA VAL A 89 31.63 -1.09 -17.07
C VAL A 89 32.67 -0.87 -18.17
N GLU A 90 33.69 -0.07 -17.87
CA GLU A 90 34.81 0.27 -18.76
C GLU A 90 36.09 -0.42 -18.29
N ASP A 91 36.05 -1.74 -18.18
CA ASP A 91 37.16 -2.54 -17.66
C ASP A 91 37.50 -3.72 -18.58
N ALA A 92 38.59 -3.55 -19.34
CA ALA A 92 39.07 -4.56 -20.28
C ALA A 92 39.54 -5.85 -19.56
N ALA A 93 40.13 -5.72 -18.37
CA ALA A 93 40.60 -6.87 -17.60
C ALA A 93 39.42 -7.68 -17.05
N ALA A 94 38.40 -7.01 -16.51
CA ALA A 94 37.16 -7.66 -16.08
C ALA A 94 36.45 -8.36 -17.24
N SER A 95 36.38 -7.72 -18.42
CA SER A 95 35.82 -8.34 -19.62
C SER A 95 36.58 -9.62 -20.01
N ALA A 96 37.92 -9.59 -19.95
CA ALA A 96 38.76 -10.75 -20.26
C ALA A 96 38.57 -11.88 -19.25
N TYR A 97 38.48 -11.54 -17.96
CA TYR A 97 38.22 -12.49 -16.89
C TYR A 97 36.86 -13.17 -17.06
N LEU A 98 35.78 -12.40 -17.26
CA LEU A 98 34.43 -12.96 -17.45
C LEU A 98 34.30 -13.84 -18.71
N ARG A 99 35.16 -13.63 -19.71
CA ARG A 99 35.21 -14.47 -20.91
C ARG A 99 36.02 -15.77 -20.73
N THR A 100 37.07 -15.75 -19.92
CA THR A 100 38.06 -16.84 -19.86
C THR A 100 38.05 -17.65 -18.58
N ALA A 101 37.69 -17.03 -17.44
CA ALA A 101 37.69 -17.70 -16.15
C ALA A 101 36.65 -18.83 -16.11
N GLY A 102 37.04 -19.96 -15.52
CA GLY A 102 36.12 -21.08 -15.26
C GLY A 102 35.05 -20.71 -14.23
N GLU A 103 35.39 -19.89 -13.24
CA GLU A 103 34.47 -19.40 -12.21
C GLU A 103 33.31 -18.57 -12.82
N ALA A 104 33.60 -17.82 -13.88
CA ALA A 104 32.61 -17.03 -14.63
C ALA A 104 31.84 -17.85 -15.70
N GLU A 105 31.98 -19.18 -15.72
CA GLU A 105 31.25 -20.02 -16.69
C GLU A 105 29.73 -19.92 -16.51
N SER A 106 29.26 -19.88 -15.27
CA SER A 106 27.84 -19.72 -14.94
C SER A 106 27.27 -18.39 -15.45
N PHE A 107 28.06 -17.33 -15.43
CA PHE A 107 27.70 -16.04 -16.01
C PHE A 107 27.53 -16.11 -17.53
N ARG A 108 28.43 -16.80 -18.25
CA ARG A 108 28.33 -16.95 -19.72
C ARG A 108 27.13 -17.78 -20.16
N LYS A 109 26.61 -18.64 -19.28
CA LYS A 109 25.43 -19.49 -19.51
C LYS A 109 24.13 -18.82 -19.06
N LEU A 110 24.17 -17.57 -18.60
CA LEU A 110 23.01 -16.88 -18.06
C LEU A 110 21.92 -16.73 -19.14
N ALA A 111 20.69 -17.15 -18.80
CA ALA A 111 19.56 -17.10 -19.72
C ALA A 111 19.15 -15.65 -20.03
N VAL A 112 18.53 -15.46 -21.20
CA VAL A 112 17.92 -14.17 -21.58
C VAL A 112 16.83 -13.78 -20.57
N GLY A 113 16.78 -12.49 -20.24
CA GLY A 113 15.80 -11.90 -19.31
C GLY A 113 16.24 -11.91 -17.84
N ARG A 114 17.38 -12.53 -17.50
CA ARG A 114 17.93 -12.51 -16.14
C ARG A 114 18.54 -11.15 -15.84
N GLU A 115 18.38 -10.70 -14.60
CA GLU A 115 18.96 -9.44 -14.13
C GLU A 115 20.41 -9.64 -13.68
N VAL A 116 21.27 -8.74 -14.12
CA VAL A 116 22.67 -8.65 -13.73
C VAL A 116 22.87 -7.27 -13.13
N GLN A 117 23.59 -7.22 -12.03
CA GLN A 117 23.88 -6.00 -11.30
C GLN A 117 25.38 -5.83 -11.19
N ALA A 118 25.89 -4.67 -11.58
CA ALA A 118 27.29 -4.31 -11.47
C ALA A 118 27.46 -3.16 -10.48
N GLU A 119 28.49 -3.27 -9.64
CA GLU A 119 29.02 -2.18 -8.86
C GLU A 119 30.28 -1.66 -9.56
N THR A 120 30.29 -0.39 -9.92
CA THR A 120 31.40 0.27 -10.62
C THR A 120 31.98 1.40 -9.81
N ASN A 121 33.28 1.62 -9.92
CA ASN A 121 33.95 2.81 -9.38
C ASN A 121 33.70 4.05 -10.26
N VAL A 122 34.17 5.21 -9.82
CA VAL A 122 34.09 6.49 -10.57
C VAL A 122 34.73 6.46 -11.96
N ALA A 123 35.69 5.56 -12.20
CA ALA A 123 36.40 5.40 -13.46
C ALA A 123 35.76 4.32 -14.36
N GLY A 124 34.62 3.75 -13.98
CA GLY A 124 33.97 2.67 -14.73
C GLY A 124 34.58 1.28 -14.50
N GLY A 125 35.56 1.14 -13.61
CA GLY A 125 36.13 -0.14 -13.22
C GLY A 125 35.14 -1.00 -12.45
N LEU A 126 35.09 -2.30 -12.74
CA LEU A 126 34.20 -3.24 -12.07
C LEU A 126 34.72 -3.54 -10.67
N ILE A 127 33.87 -3.36 -9.65
CA ILE A 127 34.16 -3.74 -8.26
C ILE A 127 33.55 -5.10 -7.97
N THR A 128 32.26 -5.26 -8.31
CA THR A 128 31.48 -6.47 -8.00
C THR A 128 30.45 -6.71 -9.10
N LEU A 129 30.25 -7.96 -9.50
CA LEU A 129 29.16 -8.37 -10.40
C LEU A 129 28.26 -9.40 -9.71
N ARG A 130 26.94 -9.16 -9.73
CA ARG A 130 25.94 -10.01 -9.10
C ARG A 130 24.93 -10.48 -10.12
N TYR A 131 24.65 -11.78 -10.13
CA TYR A 131 23.65 -12.36 -11.02
C TYR A 131 23.02 -13.61 -10.39
N PRO A 132 21.78 -13.94 -10.74
CA PRO A 132 21.12 -15.13 -10.25
C PRO A 132 21.66 -16.36 -11.00
N GLY A 133 22.40 -17.22 -10.33
CA GLY A 133 22.84 -18.53 -10.83
C GLY A 133 21.83 -19.64 -10.53
N ASP A 134 22.21 -20.88 -10.84
CA ASP A 134 21.36 -22.06 -10.64
C ASP A 134 21.20 -22.41 -9.15
N ASP A 135 22.24 -22.16 -8.34
CA ASP A 135 22.27 -22.43 -6.89
C ASP A 135 21.95 -21.19 -6.02
N GLY A 136 21.50 -20.09 -6.63
CA GLY A 136 21.21 -18.82 -5.93
C GLY A 136 21.97 -17.62 -6.50
N ALA A 137 21.93 -16.48 -5.79
CA ALA A 137 22.64 -15.27 -6.22
C ALA A 137 24.16 -15.46 -6.17
N GLN A 138 24.81 -15.42 -7.34
CA GLN A 138 26.25 -15.51 -7.52
C GLN A 138 26.86 -14.12 -7.51
N THR A 139 28.09 -14.02 -7.00
CA THR A 139 28.88 -12.79 -6.97
C THR A 139 30.28 -13.09 -7.48
N VAL A 140 30.75 -12.28 -8.43
CA VAL A 140 32.06 -12.41 -9.09
C VAL A 140 32.78 -11.07 -9.04
#